data_AF-A0A0Q9X7G9-F1
#
_entry.id   AF-A0A0Q9X7G9-F1
#
_cell.length_a   1.000
_cell.length_b   1.000
_cell.length_c   1.000
_cell.angle_alpha   90.00
_cell.angle_beta   90.00
_cell.angle_gamma   90.00
#
_symmetry.space_group_name_H-M   'P 1'
#
loop_
_entity.id
_entity.type
_entity.pdbx_description
1 polymer ?
#
loop_
_entity_poly.entity_id
_entity_poly.type
_entity_poly.pdbx_seq_one_letter_code
_entity_poly.pdbx_strand_id
1 'polypeptide(L)'
;MGGKGKSCECTLETKVLFFCIWTIVTGLFAAIIIGSLIPMVIKNNSEHLGFFVTLLVLAVIEMVAGSCMTIAFYKKIAWLFMVGLVFSSFYPYCAFIFLVPLIMHIVFTVYACQYFFKMRSEG
;
A
#
# COMPACT_ATOMS: atom_id res chain seq x y z
N MET A 1 26.00 -21.62 30.77
CA MET A 1 26.55 -20.44 30.06
C MET A 1 26.48 -20.71 28.57
N GLY A 2 25.79 -19.87 27.79
CA GLY A 2 25.74 -20.03 26.33
C GLY A 2 24.48 -19.45 25.69
N GLY A 3 24.20 -18.16 25.93
CA GLY A 3 23.18 -17.43 25.16
C GLY A 3 23.64 -17.28 23.72
N LYS A 4 22.99 -17.99 22.79
CA LYS A 4 23.12 -17.76 21.35
C LYS A 4 21.92 -16.94 20.88
N GLY A 5 22.24 -15.81 20.26
CA GLY A 5 21.40 -14.67 19.90
C GLY A 5 19.91 -14.94 19.65
N LYS A 6 19.07 -14.19 20.36
CA LYS A 6 17.69 -13.92 19.92
C LYS A 6 17.80 -13.24 18.56
N SER A 7 17.48 -13.97 17.49
CA SER A 7 17.23 -13.34 16.19
C SER A 7 16.13 -12.30 16.42
N CYS A 8 16.41 -11.01 16.17
CA CYS A 8 15.40 -9.95 16.17
C CYS A 8 14.50 -10.15 14.93
N GLU A 9 13.75 -11.25 14.89
CA GLU A 9 12.76 -11.47 13.86
C GLU A 9 11.64 -10.46 14.06
N CYS A 10 11.45 -9.61 13.04
CA CYS A 10 10.37 -8.64 13.03
C CYS A 10 9.04 -9.40 13.11
N THR A 11 8.20 -9.08 14.10
CA THR A 11 6.91 -9.75 14.29
C THR A 11 6.02 -9.54 13.08
N LEU A 12 5.11 -10.48 12.81
CA LEU A 12 4.14 -10.37 11.72
C LEU A 12 3.37 -9.04 11.76
N GLU A 13 3.05 -8.58 12.97
CA GLU A 13 2.32 -7.33 13.20
C GLU A 13 3.12 -6.11 12.76
N THR A 14 4.42 -6.06 13.06
CA THR A 14 5.30 -4.98 12.61
C THR A 14 5.47 -4.98 11.10
N LYS A 15 5.58 -6.15 10.46
CA LYS A 15 5.65 -6.26 8.99
C LYS A 15 4.39 -5.71 8.32
N VAL A 16 3.22 -6.01 8.89
CA VAL A 16 1.94 -5.51 8.38
C VAL A 16 1.77 -4.02 8.63
N LEU A 17 2.14 -3.53 9.81
CA LEU A 17 2.09 -2.09 10.08
C LEU A 17 3.02 -1.31 9.13
N PHE A 18 4.21 -1.84 8.86
CA PHE A 18 5.10 -1.29 7.83
C PHE A 18 4.42 -1.26 6.47
N PHE A 19 3.76 -2.35 6.06
CA PHE A 19 3.03 -2.39 4.79
C PHE A 19 1.94 -1.32 4.71
N CYS A 20 1.12 -1.17 5.77
CA CYS A 20 0.07 -0.15 5.82
C CYS A 20 0.63 1.26 5.65
N ILE A 21 1.71 1.58 6.38
CA ILE A 21 2.39 2.89 6.28
C ILE A 21 3.02 3.06 4.90
N TRP A 22 3.68 2.02 4.39
CA TRP A 22 4.31 2.00 3.07
C TRP A 22 3.30 2.34 1.98
N THR A 23 2.13 1.70 1.98
CA THR A 23 1.03 1.98 1.04
C THR A 23 0.57 3.45 1.08
N ILE A 24 0.49 4.05 2.28
CA ILE A 24 0.15 5.48 2.41
C ILE A 24 1.25 6.34 1.81
N VAL A 25 2.51 6.05 2.15
CA VAL A 25 3.67 6.84 1.70
C VAL A 25 3.83 6.75 0.18
N THR A 26 3.69 5.56 -0.42
CA THR A 26 3.78 5.39 -1.88
C THR A 26 2.66 6.11 -2.60
N GLY A 27 1.41 5.98 -2.13
CA GLY A 27 0.28 6.71 -2.70
C GLY A 27 0.45 8.22 -2.60
N LEU A 28 0.97 8.73 -1.48
CA LEU A 28 1.23 10.16 -1.30
C LEU A 28 2.33 10.66 -2.24
N PHE A 29 3.44 9.95 -2.31
CA PHE A 29 4.56 10.32 -3.19
C PHE A 29 4.13 10.30 -4.66
N ALA A 30 3.38 9.26 -5.06
CA ALA A 30 2.78 9.15 -6.38
C ALA A 30 1.83 10.32 -6.70
N ALA A 31 0.92 10.64 -5.78
CA ALA A 31 -0.04 11.73 -5.98
C ALA A 31 0.66 13.08 -6.15
N ILE A 32 1.72 13.35 -5.38
CA ILE A 32 2.50 14.59 -5.49
C ILE A 32 3.23 14.65 -6.84
N ILE A 33 3.93 13.58 -7.23
CA ILE A 33 4.68 13.56 -8.50
C ILE A 33 3.72 13.69 -9.67
N ILE A 34 2.71 12.83 -9.77
CA ILE A 34 1.75 12.84 -10.87
C ILE A 34 0.97 14.16 -10.90
N GLY A 35 0.51 14.63 -9.74
CA GLY A 35 -0.20 15.91 -9.62
C GLY A 35 0.63 17.10 -10.11
N SER A 36 1.94 17.11 -9.84
CA SER A 36 2.85 18.16 -10.33
C SER A 36 3.09 18.13 -11.84
N LEU A 37 2.89 16.97 -12.49
CA LEU A 37 3.05 16.80 -13.93
C LEU A 37 1.81 17.21 -14.72
N ILE A 38 0.61 17.14 -14.13
CA ILE A 38 -0.66 17.47 -14.80
C ILE A 38 -0.65 18.86 -15.45
N PRO A 39 -0.22 19.96 -14.78
CA PRO A 39 -0.18 21.28 -15.40
C PRO A 39 0.70 21.34 -16.66
N MET A 40 1.83 20.61 -16.67
CA MET A 40 2.70 20.52 -17.86
C MET A 40 2.02 19.76 -19.01
N VAL A 41 1.31 18.68 -18.69
CA VAL A 41 0.55 17.88 -19.68
C VAL A 41 -0.59 18.70 -20.29
N ILE A 42 -1.31 19.48 -19.48
CA ILE A 42 -2.36 20.41 -19.93
C ILE A 42 -1.77 21.48 -20.85
N LYS A 43 -0.65 22.11 -20.45
CA LYS A 43 0.01 23.16 -21.23
C LYS A 43 0.46 22.68 -22.61
N ASN A 44 0.89 21.41 -22.70
CA ASN A 44 1.34 20.80 -23.95
C ASN A 44 0.20 20.21 -24.80
N ASN A 45 -1.07 20.37 -24.39
CA ASN A 45 -2.25 19.81 -25.05
C ASN A 45 -2.10 18.32 -25.40
N SER A 46 -1.50 17.57 -24.48
CA SER A 46 -1.17 16.16 -24.71
C SER A 46 -2.39 15.27 -24.53
N GLU A 47 -2.59 14.34 -25.46
CA GLU A 47 -3.67 13.34 -25.42
C GLU A 47 -3.59 12.41 -24.19
N HIS A 48 -2.46 12.41 -23.50
CA HIS A 48 -2.21 11.59 -22.31
C HIS A 48 -2.82 12.16 -21.02
N LEU A 49 -3.49 13.32 -21.05
CA LEU A 49 -4.08 13.93 -19.85
C LEU A 49 -4.96 12.95 -19.06
N GLY A 50 -5.82 12.20 -19.76
CA GLY A 50 -6.70 11.20 -19.13
C GLY A 50 -5.91 10.14 -18.36
N PHE A 51 -4.79 9.67 -18.91
CA PHE A 51 -3.92 8.69 -18.26
C PHE A 51 -3.31 9.23 -16.95
N PHE A 52 -2.78 10.45 -16.96
CA PHE A 52 -2.22 11.07 -15.75
C PHE A 52 -3.29 11.32 -14.67
N VAL A 53 -4.50 11.74 -15.07
CA VAL A 53 -5.63 11.91 -14.14
C VAL A 53 -6.05 10.56 -13.54
N THR A 54 -6.16 9.50 -14.33
CA THR A 54 -6.47 8.15 -13.82
C THR A 54 -5.40 7.66 -12.85
N LEU A 55 -4.11 7.86 -13.16
CA LEU A 55 -3.03 7.50 -12.25
C LEU A 55 -3.09 8.30 -10.93
N LEU A 56 -3.45 9.58 -10.97
CA LEU A 56 -3.64 10.39 -9.77
C LEU A 56 -4.78 9.85 -8.91
N VAL A 57 -5.92 9.49 -9.52
CA VAL A 57 -7.06 8.90 -8.81
C VAL A 57 -6.65 7.57 -8.16
N LEU A 58 -5.94 6.72 -8.87
CA LEU A 58 -5.45 5.45 -8.32
C LEU A 58 -4.47 5.66 -7.15
N ALA A 59 -3.60 6.68 -7.21
CA ALA A 59 -2.68 7.02 -6.13
C ALA A 59 -3.43 7.45 -4.86
N VAL A 60 -4.49 8.23 -5.03
CA VAL A 60 -5.38 8.63 -3.92
C VAL A 60 -6.11 7.42 -3.34
N ILE A 61 -6.61 6.50 -4.19
CA ILE A 61 -7.22 5.24 -3.74
C ILE A 61 -6.22 4.41 -2.92
N GLU A 62 -4.96 4.35 -3.33
CA GLU A 62 -3.91 3.65 -2.58
C GLU A 62 -3.68 4.27 -1.19
N MET A 63 -3.65 5.61 -1.09
CA MET A 63 -3.55 6.28 0.22
C MET A 63 -4.73 5.93 1.14
N VAL A 64 -5.96 5.93 0.59
CA VAL A 64 -7.17 5.57 1.33
C VAL A 64 -7.10 4.12 1.76
N ALA A 65 -6.65 3.22 0.89
CA ALA A 65 -6.45 1.81 1.17
C ALA A 65 -5.49 1.58 2.34
N GLY A 66 -4.31 2.21 2.31
CA GLY A 66 -3.33 2.16 3.40
C GLY A 66 -3.89 2.72 4.71
N SER A 67 -4.68 3.80 4.65
CA SER A 67 -5.36 4.39 5.81
C SER A 67 -6.39 3.43 6.41
N CYS A 68 -7.21 2.79 5.57
CA CYS A 68 -8.18 1.77 5.99
C CYS A 68 -7.50 0.58 6.65
N MET A 69 -6.42 0.05 6.06
CA MET A 69 -5.65 -1.04 6.65
C MET A 69 -5.04 -0.64 8.01
N THR A 70 -4.52 0.59 8.13
CA THR A 70 -3.98 1.11 9.39
C THR A 70 -5.05 1.22 10.48
N ILE A 71 -6.22 1.78 10.16
CA ILE A 71 -7.35 1.88 11.10
C ILE A 71 -7.82 0.48 11.51
N ALA A 72 -7.94 -0.44 10.55
CA ALA A 72 -8.35 -1.82 10.80
C ALA A 72 -7.35 -2.58 11.68
N PHE A 73 -6.05 -2.30 11.54
CA PHE A 73 -4.98 -2.84 12.38
C PHE A 73 -5.17 -2.43 13.85
N TYR A 74 -5.36 -1.14 14.13
CA TYR A 74 -5.55 -0.66 15.50
C TYR A 74 -6.90 -1.05 16.10
N LYS A 75 -7.97 -1.05 15.30
CA LYS A 75 -9.33 -1.38 15.76
C LYS A 75 -9.66 -2.88 15.70
N LYS A 76 -8.74 -3.73 15.23
CA LYS A 76 -8.93 -5.18 15.06
C LYS A 76 -10.15 -5.54 14.18
N ILE A 77 -10.42 -4.76 13.13
CA ILE A 77 -11.58 -4.96 12.23
C ILE A 77 -11.15 -5.72 10.97
N ALA A 78 -11.31 -7.04 10.96
CA ALA A 78 -10.80 -7.90 9.88
C ALA A 78 -11.35 -7.55 8.48
N TRP A 79 -12.66 -7.28 8.34
CA TRP A 79 -13.25 -6.96 7.03
C TRP A 79 -12.71 -5.66 6.43
N LEU A 80 -12.53 -4.62 7.25
CA LEU A 80 -11.96 -3.33 6.81
C LEU A 80 -10.51 -3.50 6.35
N PHE A 81 -9.75 -4.38 7.02
CA PHE A 81 -8.38 -4.71 6.62
C PHE A 81 -8.35 -5.38 5.24
N MET A 82 -9.24 -6.35 4.99
CA MET A 82 -9.33 -7.04 3.69
C MET A 82 -9.73 -6.07 2.57
N VAL A 83 -10.70 -5.19 2.81
CA VAL A 83 -11.12 -4.16 1.84
C VAL A 83 -9.94 -3.24 1.49
N GLY A 84 -9.22 -2.75 2.50
CA GLY A 84 -8.02 -1.93 2.29
C GLY A 84 -6.93 -2.69 1.50
N LEU A 85 -6.72 -3.97 1.78
CA LEU A 85 -5.72 -4.79 1.08
C LEU A 85 -6.07 -5.05 -0.40
N VAL A 86 -7.35 -5.20 -0.72
CA VAL A 86 -7.80 -5.29 -2.13
C VAL A 86 -7.61 -3.94 -2.82
N PHE A 87 -7.98 -2.83 -2.17
CA PHE A 87 -7.82 -1.52 -2.77
C PHE A 87 -6.36 -1.10 -2.98
N SER A 88 -5.46 -1.51 -2.09
CA SER A 88 -4.04 -1.17 -2.20
C SER A 88 -3.36 -1.83 -3.41
N SER A 89 -3.96 -2.89 -3.95
CA SER A 89 -3.43 -3.61 -5.12
C SER A 89 -3.62 -2.87 -6.45
N PHE A 90 -4.66 -2.03 -6.60
CA PHE A 90 -4.99 -1.44 -7.91
C PHE A 90 -3.88 -0.53 -8.46
N TYR A 91 -3.30 0.33 -7.62
CA TYR A 91 -2.26 1.25 -8.06
C TYR A 91 -0.97 0.56 -8.51
N PRO A 92 -0.30 -0.30 -7.70
CA PRO A 92 0.95 -0.93 -8.10
C PRO A 92 0.80 -1.82 -9.33
N TYR A 93 -0.37 -2.45 -9.54
CA TYR A 93 -0.63 -3.19 -10.76
C TYR A 93 -0.87 -2.30 -11.98
N CYS A 94 -1.42 -1.09 -11.84
CA CYS A 94 -1.58 -0.17 -12.98
C CYS A 94 -0.30 0.64 -13.28
N ALA A 95 0.49 0.95 -12.26
CA ALA A 95 1.70 1.76 -12.35
C ALA A 95 2.96 0.91 -12.64
N PHE A 96 2.85 -0.06 -13.56
CA PHE A 96 3.85 -1.09 -13.98
C PHE A 96 5.30 -0.63 -14.16
N ILE A 97 5.56 0.69 -14.23
CA ILE A 97 6.88 1.29 -14.36
C ILE A 97 7.77 1.03 -13.13
N PHE A 98 7.17 0.76 -11.96
CA PHE A 98 7.89 0.61 -10.70
C PHE A 98 7.99 -0.85 -10.23
N LEU A 99 8.92 -1.61 -10.82
CA LEU A 99 9.16 -3.03 -10.53
C LEU A 99 9.45 -3.29 -9.03
N VAL A 100 10.21 -2.40 -8.38
CA VAL A 100 10.62 -2.56 -6.97
C VAL A 100 9.43 -2.41 -6.00
N PRO A 101 8.61 -1.35 -6.09
CA PRO A 101 7.35 -1.25 -5.36
C PRO A 101 6.40 -2.43 -5.56
N LEU A 102 6.32 -2.98 -6.77
CA LEU A 102 5.46 -4.14 -7.06
C LEU A 102 5.90 -5.39 -6.29
N ILE A 103 7.19 -5.72 -6.33
CA ILE A 103 7.74 -6.90 -5.62
C ILE A 103 7.54 -6.75 -4.11
N MET A 104 7.83 -5.57 -3.58
CA MET A 104 7.59 -5.27 -2.17
C MET A 104 6.11 -5.46 -1.84
N HIS A 105 5.20 -4.93 -2.66
CA HIS A 105 3.77 -5.07 -2.45
C HIS A 105 3.36 -6.54 -2.34
N ILE A 106 3.76 -7.38 -3.30
CA ILE A 106 3.43 -8.82 -3.31
C ILE A 106 3.91 -9.52 -2.03
N VAL A 107 5.16 -9.30 -1.62
CA VAL A 107 5.73 -9.94 -0.41
C VAL A 107 4.95 -9.53 0.83
N PHE A 108 4.63 -8.25 0.97
CA PHE A 108 3.89 -7.76 2.13
C PHE A 108 2.40 -8.12 2.11
N THR A 109 1.79 -8.28 0.93
CA THR A 109 0.42 -8.81 0.80
C THR A 109 0.33 -10.22 1.39
N VAL A 110 1.34 -11.07 1.19
CA VAL A 110 1.37 -12.42 1.80
C VAL A 110 1.37 -12.32 3.33
N TYR A 111 2.20 -11.46 3.92
CA TYR A 111 2.22 -11.26 5.37
C TYR A 111 0.91 -10.67 5.89
N ALA A 112 0.31 -9.73 5.16
CA ALA A 112 -0.98 -9.14 5.50
C ALA A 112 -2.12 -10.18 5.43
N CYS A 113 -2.11 -11.10 4.46
CA CYS A 113 -3.05 -12.22 4.41
C CYS A 113 -2.89 -13.15 5.63
N GLN A 114 -1.66 -13.50 6.01
CA GLN A 114 -1.40 -14.30 7.23
C GLN A 114 -1.95 -13.61 8.48
N TYR A 115 -1.78 -12.29 8.57
CA TYR A 115 -2.30 -11.50 9.68
C TYR A 115 -3.82 -11.40 9.70
N PHE A 116 -4.47 -11.30 8.54
CA PHE A 116 -5.93 -11.34 8.44
C PHE A 116 -6.51 -12.65 8.98
N PHE A 117 -5.89 -13.80 8.68
CA PHE A 117 -6.31 -15.08 9.25
C PHE A 117 -6.15 -15.11 10.77
N LYS A 118 -5.04 -14.56 11.29
CA LYS A 118 -4.83 -14.42 12.74
C LYS A 118 -5.93 -13.56 13.39
N MET A 119 -6.26 -12.41 12.80
CA MET A 119 -7.34 -11.54 13.29
C MET A 119 -8.70 -12.24 13.30
N ARG A 120 -8.99 -13.04 12.28
CA ARG A 120 -10.25 -13.80 12.18
C ARG A 120 -10.33 -14.97 13.16
N SER A 121 -9.20 -15.55 13.57
CA SER A 121 -9.19 -16.60 14.59
C SER A 121 -9.27 -16.07 16.02
N GLU A 122 -8.89 -14.81 16.24
CA GLU A 122 -8.83 -14.16 17.56
C GLU A 122 -10.08 -13.32 17.89
N GLY A 123 -10.96 -13.04 16.91
CA GLY A 123 -12.18 -12.26 17.06
C GLY A 123 -13.43 -13.07 16.80
#